data_AF-A0A2M8KWW5-F1
#
_entry.id   AF-A0A2M8KWW5-F1
#
_cell.length_a   1.000
_cell.length_b   1.000
_cell.length_c   1.000
_cell.angle_alpha   90.00
_cell.angle_beta   90.00
_cell.angle_gamma   90.00
#
_symmetry.space_group_name_H-M   'P 1'
#
loop_
_entity.id
_entity.type
_entity.pdbx_description
1 polymer ?
#
loop_
_entity_poly.entity_id
_entity_poly.type
_entity_poly.pdbx_seq_one_letter_code
_entity_poly.pdbx_strand_id
1 'polypeptide(L)' 'MKTLKCDMCDHEAQGETFGEWMNNLKPHYTEAHAEVMKGKADLTPEQQKTEMQKWMDENKARFEAA' A
#
# COMPACT_ATOMS: atom_id res chain seq x y z
N MET A 1 -3.72 17.92 3.69
CA MET A 1 -2.53 17.10 3.35
C MET A 1 -2.10 16.31 4.56
N LYS A 2 -2.06 14.98 4.45
CA LYS A 2 -1.54 14.07 5.48
C LYS A 2 -0.18 13.51 5.03
N THR A 3 0.69 13.24 5.99
CA THR A 3 1.96 12.53 5.80
C THR A 3 1.89 11.24 6.59
N LEU A 4 2.12 10.11 5.95
CA LEU A 4 2.04 8.82 6.61
C LEU A 4 3.14 7.88 6.14
N LYS A 5 3.67 7.10 7.09
CA LYS A 5 4.70 6.10 6.83
C LYS A 5 4.13 4.86 6.13
N CYS A 6 4.96 4.21 5.32
CA CYS A 6 4.75 2.85 4.84
C CYS A 6 4.42 1.90 6.01
N ASP A 7 3.62 0.82 5.80
CA ASP A 7 3.39 -0.16 6.88
C ASP A 7 4.61 -1.04 7.18
N MET A 8 5.58 -1.10 6.27
CA MET A 8 6.75 -1.99 6.39
C MET A 8 8.07 -1.27 6.67
N CYS A 9 8.13 0.06 6.54
CA CYS A 9 9.36 0.82 6.77
C CYS A 9 9.10 2.30 7.08
N ASP A 10 10.18 3.06 7.32
CA ASP A 10 10.13 4.48 7.65
C ASP A 10 9.92 5.43 6.45
N HIS A 11 9.69 4.91 5.24
CA HIS A 11 9.39 5.76 4.08
C HIS A 11 8.08 6.52 4.28
N GLU A 12 8.10 7.83 4.06
CA GLU A 12 6.93 8.70 4.19
C GLU A 12 6.36 9.05 2.82
N ALA A 13 5.06 8.86 2.68
CA ALA A 13 4.29 9.35 1.53
C ALA A 13 3.30 10.43 1.99
N GLN A 14 3.03 11.38 1.09
CA GLN A 14 2.12 12.49 1.36
C GLN A 14 0.93 12.46 0.39
N GLY A 15 -0.22 12.95 0.82
CA GLY A 15 -1.37 13.14 -0.06
C GLY A 15 -2.48 13.95 0.60
N GLU A 16 -3.27 14.66 -0.20
CA GLU A 16 -4.45 15.39 0.29
C GLU A 16 -5.63 14.45 0.49
N THR A 17 -5.79 13.50 -0.43
CA THR A 17 -6.76 12.41 -0.35
C THR A 17 -6.06 11.05 -0.19
N PHE A 18 -6.82 10.04 0.21
CA PHE A 18 -6.32 8.66 0.25
C PHE A 18 -5.81 8.21 -1.12
N GLY A 19 -6.52 8.54 -2.20
CA GLY A 19 -6.13 8.17 -3.56
C GLY A 19 -4.79 8.76 -3.98
N GLU A 20 -4.55 10.04 -3.68
CA GLU A 20 -3.26 10.69 -3.96
C GLU A 20 -2.13 10.12 -3.12
N TRP A 21 -2.37 9.93 -1.82
CA TRP A 21 -1.39 9.31 -0.94
C TRP A 21 -1.05 7.89 -1.40
N MET A 22 -2.04 7.11 -1.83
CA MET A 22 -1.83 5.76 -2.35
C MET A 22 -1.05 5.75 -3.66
N ASN A 23 -1.33 6.70 -4.56
CA ASN A 23 -0.58 6.86 -5.80
C ASN A 23 0.89 7.23 -5.54
N ASN A 24 1.18 7.94 -4.45
CA ASN A 24 2.54 8.28 -4.04
C ASN A 24 3.24 7.12 -3.29
N LEU A 25 2.50 6.32 -2.53
CA LEU A 25 3.05 5.16 -1.80
C LEU A 25 3.29 3.93 -2.68
N LYS A 26 2.43 3.71 -3.69
CA LYS A 26 2.47 2.49 -4.52
C LYS A 26 3.80 2.29 -5.27
N PRO A 27 4.44 3.31 -5.88
CA PRO A 27 5.76 3.17 -6.50
C PRO A 27 6.82 2.66 -5.51
N HIS A 28 6.79 3.18 -4.28
CA HIS A 28 7.69 2.75 -3.22
C HIS A 28 7.53 1.25 -2.92
N TYR A 29 6.29 0.72 -2.87
CA TYR A 29 6.07 -0.73 -2.73
C TYR A 29 6.66 -1.54 -3.88
N THR A 30 6.56 -1.04 -5.11
CA THR A 30 7.09 -1.76 -6.28
C THR A 30 8.62 -1.76 -6.35
N GLU A 31 9.27 -0.75 -5.77
CA GLU A 31 10.73 -0.60 -5.80
C GLU A 31 11.40 -1.18 -4.55
N ALA A 32 10.98 -0.74 -3.36
CA ALA A 32 11.61 -1.12 -2.08
C ALA A 32 11.05 -2.42 -1.49
N HIS A 33 9.83 -2.79 -1.89
CA HIS A 33 9.13 -3.98 -1.40
C HIS A 33 8.71 -4.92 -2.54
N ALA A 34 9.50 -4.95 -3.63
CA ALA A 34 9.26 -5.81 -4.79
C ALA A 34 9.12 -7.30 -4.42
N GLU A 35 9.79 -7.74 -3.36
CA GLU A 35 9.69 -9.12 -2.85
C GLU A 35 8.30 -9.45 -2.31
N VAL A 36 7.58 -8.47 -1.76
CA VAL A 36 6.18 -8.65 -1.31
C VAL A 36 5.26 -8.91 -2.50
N MET A 37 5.51 -8.24 -3.62
CA MET A 37 4.78 -8.47 -4.88
C MET A 37 5.13 -9.85 -5.47
N LYS A 38 6.42 -10.23 -5.43
CA LYS A 38 6.86 -11.56 -5.89
C LYS A 38 6.33 -12.70 -5.03
N GLY A 39 6.28 -12.53 -3.70
CA GLY A 39 5.74 -13.53 -2.77
C GLY A 39 4.25 -13.80 -2.94
N LYS A 40 3.54 -12.95 -3.70
CA LYS A 40 2.14 -13.12 -4.07
C LYS A 40 1.95 -13.69 -5.49
N ALA A 41 3.04 -13.99 -6.21
CA ALA A 41 2.98 -14.46 -7.60
C ALA A 41 2.34 -15.86 -7.75
N ASP A 42 2.50 -16.73 -6.75
CA ASP A 42 1.93 -18.09 -6.74
C ASP A 42 0.45 -18.13 -6.31
N LEU A 43 -0.11 -17.00 -5.87
CA LEU A 43 -1.52 -16.91 -5.49
C LEU A 43 -2.42 -16.96 -6.73
N THR A 44 -3.59 -17.58 -6.61
CA THR A 44 -4.61 -17.52 -7.66
C THR A 44 -5.08 -16.08 -7.88
N PRO A 45 -5.66 -15.74 -9.05
CA PRO A 45 -6.17 -14.39 -9.30
C PRO A 45 -7.17 -13.90 -8.23
N GLU A 46 -7.98 -14.80 -7.69
CA GLU A 46 -8.93 -14.50 -6.61
C GLU A 46 -8.22 -14.17 -5.28
N GLN A 47 -7.18 -14.93 -4.95
CA GLN A 47 -6.36 -14.69 -3.77
C GLN A 47 -5.56 -13.38 -3.90
N GLN A 48 -4.98 -13.12 -5.08
CA GLN A 48 -4.29 -11.85 -5.35
C GLN A 48 -5.22 -10.65 -5.20
N LYS A 49 -6.45 -10.75 -5.72
CA LYS A 49 -7.47 -9.69 -5.57
C LYS A 49 -7.87 -9.50 -4.12
N THR A 50 -8.05 -10.59 -3.37
CA THR A 50 -8.42 -10.54 -1.94
C THR A 50 -7.33 -9.87 -1.12
N GLU A 51 -6.07 -10.24 -1.35
CA GLU A 51 -4.91 -9.65 -0.68
C GLU A 51 -4.73 -8.18 -1.04
N MET A 52 -4.93 -7.80 -2.30
CA MET A 52 -4.85 -6.40 -2.73
C MET A 52 -6.00 -5.56 -2.14
N GLN A 53 -7.20 -6.12 -2.05
CA GLN A 53 -8.34 -5.46 -1.41
C GLN A 53 -8.07 -5.25 0.07
N LYS A 54 -7.60 -6.28 0.78
CA LYS A 54 -7.24 -6.19 2.20
C LYS A 54 -6.18 -5.11 2.44
N TRP A 55 -5.11 -5.11 1.64
CA TRP A 55 -4.07 -4.09 1.73
C TRP A 55 -4.60 -2.68 1.49
N MET A 56 -5.52 -2.49 0.55
CA MET A 56 -6.18 -1.20 0.31
C MET A 56 -7.04 -0.77 1.50
N ASP A 57 -7.82 -1.68 2.10
CA ASP A 57 -8.68 -1.38 3.24
C ASP A 57 -7.88 -1.04 4.50
N GLU A 58 -6.81 -1.80 4.78
CA GLU A 58 -5.89 -1.55 5.89
C GLU A 58 -5.19 -0.19 5.73
N ASN A 59 -4.70 0.12 4.53
CA ASN A 59 -4.06 1.40 4.25
C ASN A 59 -5.04 2.58 4.30
N LYS A 60 -6.28 2.37 3.88
CA LYS A 60 -7.34 3.38 3.99
C LYS A 60 -7.65 3.69 5.45
N ALA A 61 -7.83 2.67 6.29
CA ALA A 61 -8.06 2.85 7.72
C ALA A 61 -6.90 3.59 8.39
N ARG A 62 -5.65 3.26 8.03
CA ARG A 62 -4.45 3.95 8.52
C ARG A 62 -4.43 5.43 8.10
N PHE A 63 -4.75 5.72 6.84
CA PHE A 63 -4.83 7.09 6.32
C PHE A 63 -5.93 7.90 6.99
N GLU A 64 -7.09 7.30 7.27
CA GLU A 64 -8.20 7.96 7.94
C GLU A 64 -7.90 8.27 9.41
N ALA A 65 -7.17 7.38 10.10
CA ALA A 65 -6.80 7.52 11.52
C ALA A 65 -5.63 8.49 11.79
N ALA A 66 -4.80 8.79 10.79
CA ALA A 66 -3.69 9.74 10.87
C ALA A 66 -4.14 11.21 10.75
#